data_AF-A0A7X7X8E9-F1
#
_entry.id   AF-A0A7X7X8E9-F1
#
_cell.length_a   1.000
_cell.length_b   1.000
_cell.length_c   1.000
_cell.angle_alpha   90.00
_cell.angle_beta   90.00
_cell.angle_gamma   90.00
#
_symmetry.space_group_name_H-M   'P 1'
#
loop_
_entity.id
_entity.type
_entity.pdbx_description
1 polymer ?
#
loop_
_entity_poly.entity_id
_entity_poly.type
_entity_poly.pdbx_seq_one_letter_code
_entity_poly.pdbx_strand_id
1 'polypeptide(L)' 'MEFDAYKNTAVEEAHGVGIQSAQLMAEKGVKTVLMGGQVGTNALRILEAAGIQIIIVNGGTVKDAIESLNGN' A
#
# COMPACT_ATOMS: atom_id res chain seq x y z
N MET A 1 -6.06 10.22 -15.66
CA MET A 1 -5.78 9.28 -14.55
C MET A 1 -7.12 8.95 -13.93
N GLU A 2 -7.53 7.70 -13.99
CA GLU A 2 -8.67 7.20 -13.23
C GLU A 2 -8.17 6.83 -11.83
N PHE A 3 -8.91 7.21 -10.79
CA PHE A 3 -8.56 6.88 -9.41
C PHE A 3 -9.83 6.52 -8.64
N ASP A 4 -9.69 5.58 -7.73
CA ASP A 4 -10.69 5.28 -6.71
C ASP A 4 -10.07 5.49 -5.33
N ALA A 5 -10.80 6.18 -4.47
CA ALA A 5 -10.40 6.42 -3.09
C ALA A 5 -11.28 5.60 -2.15
N TYR A 6 -10.64 4.78 -1.32
CA TYR A 6 -11.32 3.98 -0.31
C TYR A 6 -10.85 4.42 1.07
N LYS A 7 -11.80 4.66 1.99
CA LYS A 7 -11.46 4.87 3.40
C LYS A 7 -10.91 3.55 3.94
N ASN A 8 -9.72 3.58 4.54
CA ASN A 8 -9.20 2.42 5.27
C ASN A 8 -9.98 2.26 6.58
N THR A 9 -11.02 1.44 6.57
CA THR A 9 -11.84 1.15 7.76
C THR A 9 -11.03 0.43 8.84
N ALA A 10 -9.98 -0.30 8.46
CA ALA A 10 -9.11 -0.97 9.41
C ALA A 10 -8.31 0.01 10.27
N VAL A 11 -8.25 1.31 9.95
CA VAL A 11 -7.56 2.30 10.79
C VAL A 11 -8.21 2.47 12.16
N GLU A 12 -9.49 2.11 12.29
CA GLU A 12 -10.23 2.17 13.56
C GLU A 12 -9.99 0.91 14.43
N GLU A 13 -9.35 -0.11 13.87
CA GLU A 13 -9.01 -1.34 14.58
C GLU A 13 -7.72 -1.17 15.39
N ALA A 14 -7.74 -1.63 16.64
CA ALA A 14 -6.58 -1.51 17.53
C ALA A 14 -5.35 -2.30 17.03
N HIS A 15 -5.55 -3.35 16.23
CA HIS A 15 -4.48 -4.25 15.78
C HIS A 15 -4.76 -4.79 14.37
N GLY A 16 -3.72 -5.24 13.66
CA GLY A 16 -3.88 -5.94 12.38
C GLY A 16 -4.25 -5.06 11.18
N VAL A 17 -4.23 -3.74 11.33
CA VAL A 17 -4.53 -2.76 10.26
C VAL A 17 -3.74 -3.03 8.98
N GLY A 18 -2.44 -3.31 9.11
CA GLY A 18 -1.58 -3.61 7.97
C GLY A 18 -1.94 -4.92 7.26
N ILE A 19 -2.40 -5.94 8.00
CA ILE A 19 -2.79 -7.24 7.44
C ILE A 19 -4.04 -7.08 6.57
N GLN A 20 -5.07 -6.43 7.11
CA GLN A 20 -6.32 -6.18 6.38
C GLN A 20 -6.07 -5.33 5.13
N SER A 21 -5.24 -4.29 5.26
CA SER A 21 -4.85 -3.45 4.12
C SER A 21 -4.14 -4.28 3.04
N ALA A 22 -3.19 -5.14 3.42
CA ALA A 22 -2.49 -6.02 2.48
C ALA A 22 -3.43 -7.01 1.78
N GLN A 23 -4.37 -7.61 2.52
CA GLN A 23 -5.37 -8.52 1.96
C GLN A 23 -6.28 -7.80 0.94
N LEU A 24 -6.74 -6.59 1.26
CA LEU A 24 -7.55 -5.79 0.36
C LEU A 24 -6.81 -5.50 -0.96
N MET A 25 -5.53 -5.13 -0.89
CA MET A 25 -4.74 -4.88 -2.09
C MET A 25 -4.56 -6.15 -2.95
N ALA A 26 -4.38 -7.30 -2.31
CA ALA A 26 -4.30 -8.60 -2.98
C ALA A 26 -5.62 -8.99 -3.66
N GLU A 27 -6.77 -8.81 -2.97
CA GLU A 27 -8.09 -9.08 -3.55
C GLU A 27 -8.38 -8.17 -4.76
N LYS A 28 -7.94 -6.91 -4.70
CA LYS A 28 -8.07 -5.94 -5.79
C LYS A 28 -7.08 -6.18 -6.94
N GLY A 29 -6.15 -7.12 -6.82
CA GLY A 29 -5.16 -7.42 -7.86
C GLY A 29 -4.17 -6.29 -8.10
N VAL A 30 -3.84 -5.51 -7.06
CA VAL A 30 -2.89 -4.41 -7.14
C VAL A 30 -1.49 -4.95 -7.44
N LYS A 31 -0.76 -4.34 -8.38
CA LYS A 31 0.60 -4.78 -8.73
C LYS A 31 1.69 -4.15 -7.86
N THR A 32 1.47 -2.91 -7.45
CA THR A 32 2.46 -2.11 -6.71
C THR A 32 1.79 -1.32 -5.62
N VAL A 33 2.36 -1.35 -4.41
CA VAL A 33 1.92 -0.56 -3.25
C VAL A 33 3.01 0.46 -2.91
N LEU A 34 2.61 1.72 -2.85
CA LEU A 34 3.44 2.83 -2.36
C LEU A 34 3.18 3.05 -0.88
N MET A 35 4.24 3.11 -0.07
CA MET A 35 4.12 3.39 1.36
C MET A 35 5.03 4.52 1.81
N GLY A 36 4.46 5.48 2.53
CA GLY A 36 5.19 6.57 3.18
C GLY A 36 5.79 6.21 4.54
N GLY A 37 5.86 4.92 4.90
CA GLY A 37 6.24 4.47 6.24
C GLY A 37 6.68 3.00 6.29
N GLN A 38 6.70 2.43 7.49
CA GLN A 38 7.11 1.04 7.72
C GLN A 38 5.95 0.06 7.56
N VAL A 39 6.25 -1.11 7.01
CA VAL A 39 5.32 -2.24 6.92
C VAL A 39 5.62 -3.26 8.01
N GLY A 40 4.59 -3.73 8.70
CA GLY A 40 4.74 -4.83 9.65
C GLY A 40 5.03 -6.15 8.92
N THR A 41 5.83 -7.02 9.53
CA THR A 41 6.29 -8.30 8.94
C THR A 41 5.14 -9.20 8.46
N ASN A 42 3.99 -9.18 9.16
CA ASN A 42 2.80 -9.93 8.75
C ASN A 42 2.20 -9.42 7.43
N ALA A 43 2.09 -8.10 7.28
CA ALA A 43 1.52 -7.47 6.10
C ALA A 43 2.45 -7.64 4.88
N LEU A 44 3.76 -7.49 5.11
CA LEU A 44 4.80 -7.74 4.11
C LEU A 44 4.66 -9.14 3.49
N ARG A 45 4.56 -10.18 4.33
CA ARG A 45 4.40 -11.56 3.86
C ARG A 45 3.17 -11.77 2.97
N ILE A 46 2.07 -11.09 3.24
CA ILE A 46 0.84 -11.19 2.45
C ILE A 46 1.04 -10.52 1.09
N LEU A 47 1.62 -9.32 1.08
CA LEU A 47 1.93 -8.57 -0.14
C LEU A 47 2.91 -9.36 -1.03
N GLU A 48 3.97 -9.93 -0.44
CA GLU A 48 4.94 -10.77 -1.14
C GLU A 48 4.30 -12.04 -1.72
N ALA A 49 3.46 -12.74 -0.92
CA ALA A 49 2.75 -13.94 -1.38
C ALA A 49 1.76 -13.64 -2.51
N ALA A 50 1.20 -12.43 -2.55
CA ALA A 50 0.35 -11.95 -3.63
C ALA A 50 1.13 -11.43 -4.84
N GLY A 51 2.47 -11.43 -4.80
CA GLY A 51 3.33 -10.93 -5.88
C GLY A 51 3.27 -9.40 -6.04
N ILE A 52 2.90 -8.69 -4.98
CA ILE A 52 2.75 -7.23 -4.99
C ILE A 52 4.08 -6.59 -4.67
N GLN A 53 4.55 -5.71 -5.55
CA GLN A 53 5.77 -4.96 -5.33
C GLN A 53 5.52 -3.83 -4.32
N ILE A 54 6.40 -3.72 -3.33
CA ILE A 54 6.33 -2.65 -2.33
C ILE A 54 7.41 -1.63 -2.62
N ILE A 55 7.01 -0.36 -2.65
CA ILE A 55 7.93 0.76 -2.83
C ILE A 55 7.75 1.71 -1.66
N ILE A 56 8.83 1.95 -0.93
CA ILE A 56 8.84 2.94 0.15
C ILE A 56 9.16 4.30 -0.47
N VAL A 57 8.26 5.26 -0.26
CA VAL A 57 8.41 6.65 -0.70
C VAL A 57 8.70 7.54 0.50
N ASN A 58 9.61 8.49 0.33
CA ASN A 58 10.04 9.38 1.40
C ASN A 58 9.04 10.53 1.58
N GLY A 59 7.91 10.26 2.24
CA GLY A 59 6.91 11.27 2.59
C GLY A 59 6.39 12.09 1.40
N GLY A 60 5.72 13.21 1.68
CA GLY A 60 5.12 14.06 0.66
C GLY A 60 3.69 13.70 0.31
N THR A 61 3.16 14.28 -0.77
CA THR A 61 1.80 14.02 -1.25
C THR A 61 1.75 12.75 -2.10
N VAL A 62 0.55 12.22 -2.30
CA VAL A 62 0.34 11.10 -3.26
C VAL A 62 0.85 11.46 -4.65
N LYS A 63 0.76 12.74 -5.04
CA LYS A 63 1.28 13.24 -6.32
C LYS A 63 2.80 13.08 -6.41
N ASP A 64 3.52 13.50 -5.37
CA ASP A 64 4.99 13.38 -5.31
C ASP A 64 5.44 11.92 -5.42
N ALA A 65 4.73 11.02 -4.75
CA ALA A 65 5.01 9.58 -4.79
C ALA A 65 4.83 8.98 -6.20
N ILE A 66 3.78 9.39 -6.92
CA ILE A 66 3.53 8.94 -8.30
C ILE A 66 4.56 9.57 -9.27
N GLU A 67 4.86 10.85 -9.12
CA GLU A 67 5.86 11.55 -9.97
C GLU A 67 7.25 10.93 -9.80
N SER A 68 7.61 10.52 -8.57
CA SER A 68 8.88 9.83 -8.29
C SER A 68 9.01 8.48 -9.01
N LEU A 69 7.90 7.82 -9.36
CA LEU A 69 7.91 6.58 -10.14
C LEU A 69 8.02 6.82 -11.65
N ASN A 70 7.40 7.90 -12.14
CA ASN A 70 7.34 8.23 -13.57
C ASN A 70 8.59 8.99 -14.07
N GLY A 71 9.38 9.57 -13.16
CA GLY A 71 10.56 10.38 -13.48
C GLY A 71 11.82 9.60 -13.84
N ASN A 72 11.71 8.34 -14.29
CA ASN A 72 12.83 7.51 -14.72
C ASN A 72 12.76 7.20 -16.22
#